data_AF-A0A2G5CKK1-F1
#
_entry.id   AF-A0A2G5CKK1-F1
#
_cell.length_a   1.000
_cell.length_b   1.000
_cell.length_c   1.000
_cell.angle_alpha   90.00
_cell.angle_beta   90.00
_cell.angle_gamma   90.00
#
_symmetry.space_group_name_H-M   'P 1'
#
loop_
_entity.id
_entity.type
_entity.pdbx_description
1 polymer ?
#
loop_
_entity_poly.entity_id
_entity_poly.type
_entity_poly.pdbx_seq_one_letter_code
_entity_poly.pdbx_strand_id
1 'polypeptide(L)'
;MDPKMDSGIENCKYHSIDEAIENGAAPVPLDFDRTVDVQRIIDVMDHLLACEATWHKGNSLGQTVFSCIYLLRLERTSSHALLHSYCRIIRATCNAVISVVSDARTHEEEDLFTMAYGLPMKGEGDEKCLSILNAVEETVSRQLRACKVPSSKKRVLEDIEPLQTNPDLEEGYCKALLCRLRFRKHFYHVLMCMRKSHGRGFELARKHIASCLSELGFIHESAESLMSHIHGSRQDDKEDPTTASGCKPVGFDASLNGRLSAPTPPRAIKILSWKKAIEYFEKLLHDLDTMCSFSLDPSLEGILRFVVQFQKLQPDLVARSHLQLLLVQDGKLYGRDLISDVISRAAALHEVSKDQEVQKNEFVLQLGQLLINLLKILCTNVAWQRRKLGKVLQDWSVTSVQ
;
A
#
# COMPACT_ATOMS: atom_id res chain seq x y z
N MET A 1 -21.82 -25.87 18.62
CA MET A 1 -20.95 -24.78 18.15
C MET A 1 -20.25 -25.29 16.90
N ASP A 2 -20.34 -24.54 15.79
CA ASP A 2 -19.84 -24.95 14.47
C ASP A 2 -18.53 -24.18 14.22
N PRO A 3 -17.37 -24.86 14.04
CA PRO A 3 -16.08 -24.22 13.78
C PRO A 3 -16.08 -23.27 12.57
N LYS A 4 -17.00 -23.46 11.61
CA LYS A 4 -17.15 -22.59 10.44
C LYS A 4 -17.99 -21.35 10.70
N MET A 5 -18.71 -21.30 11.83
CA MET A 5 -19.63 -20.20 12.18
C MET A 5 -19.15 -19.43 13.41
N ASP A 6 -18.33 -20.06 14.26
CA ASP A 6 -17.82 -19.50 15.50
C ASP A 6 -16.32 -19.14 15.36
N SER A 7 -16.02 -17.86 15.12
CA SER A 7 -14.63 -17.35 15.03
C SER A 7 -13.83 -17.54 16.34
N GLY A 8 -14.51 -17.80 17.46
CA GLY A 8 -13.87 -18.15 18.74
C GLY A 8 -13.39 -19.60 18.84
N ILE A 9 -13.69 -20.46 17.86
CA ILE A 9 -13.37 -21.90 17.86
C ILE A 9 -12.23 -22.26 16.91
N GLU A 10 -11.87 -21.40 15.96
CA GLU A 10 -10.60 -21.60 15.26
C GLU A 10 -9.49 -21.68 16.31
N ASN A 11 -8.69 -22.75 16.26
CA ASN A 11 -7.58 -23.01 17.15
C ASN A 11 -6.54 -21.89 16.99
N CYS A 12 -6.80 -20.76 17.64
CA CYS A 12 -5.85 -19.67 17.76
C CYS A 12 -4.64 -20.25 18.46
N LYS A 13 -3.48 -20.19 17.81
CA LYS A 13 -2.24 -20.73 18.40
C LYS A 13 -1.92 -20.00 19.72
N TYR A 14 -2.37 -18.76 19.84
CA TYR A 14 -2.25 -17.91 21.02
C TYR A 14 -3.56 -17.16 21.28
N HIS A 15 -3.92 -16.94 22.54
CA HIS A 15 -5.14 -16.22 22.96
C HIS A 15 -4.92 -14.72 23.07
N SER A 16 -3.67 -14.28 23.23
CA SER A 16 -3.29 -12.87 23.30
C SER A 16 -1.95 -12.61 22.63
N ILE A 17 -1.71 -11.34 22.30
CA ILE A 17 -0.42 -10.88 21.76
C ILE A 17 0.71 -11.13 22.76
N ASP A 18 0.44 -10.92 24.05
CA ASP A 18 1.42 -11.11 25.12
C ASP A 18 1.78 -12.60 25.30
N GLU A 19 0.79 -13.50 25.22
CA GLU A 19 1.03 -14.95 25.21
C GLU A 19 1.84 -15.40 23.99
N ALA A 20 1.56 -14.85 22.80
CA ALA A 20 2.34 -15.16 21.60
C ALA A 20 3.82 -14.75 21.78
N ILE A 21 4.04 -13.60 22.41
CA ILE A 21 5.36 -13.07 22.70
C ILE A 21 6.09 -13.93 23.75
N GLU A 22 5.42 -14.29 24.84
CA GLU A 22 5.98 -15.14 25.90
C GLU A 22 6.36 -16.53 25.38
N ASN A 23 5.57 -17.07 24.45
CA ASN A 23 5.87 -18.33 23.76
C ASN A 23 6.92 -18.20 22.64
N GLY A 24 7.56 -17.04 22.48
CA GLY A 24 8.64 -16.83 21.52
C GLY A 24 8.18 -16.75 20.06
N ALA A 25 6.92 -16.43 19.77
CA ALA A 25 6.43 -16.31 18.40
C ALA A 25 7.06 -15.13 17.63
N ALA A 26 7.52 -14.10 18.36
CA ALA A 26 8.17 -12.91 17.82
C ALA A 26 9.45 -12.57 18.62
N PRO A 27 10.54 -13.33 18.43
CA PRO A 27 11.81 -13.09 19.09
C PRO A 27 12.46 -11.79 18.61
N VAL A 28 13.16 -11.12 19.52
CA VAL A 28 14.01 -9.94 19.25
C VAL A 28 15.29 -10.10 20.10
N PRO A 29 16.49 -10.26 19.51
CA PRO A 29 16.77 -10.44 18.07
C PRO A 29 16.09 -11.70 17.50
N LEU A 30 15.96 -11.79 16.17
CA LEU A 30 15.25 -12.92 15.53
C LEU A 30 16.07 -14.21 15.61
N ASP A 31 17.39 -14.07 15.63
CA ASP A 31 18.34 -15.14 15.91
C ASP A 31 19.58 -14.58 16.64
N PHE A 32 20.34 -15.44 17.32
CA PHE A 32 21.61 -15.07 17.93
C PHE A 32 22.76 -15.04 16.91
N ASP A 33 22.66 -15.81 15.82
CA ASP A 33 23.56 -15.65 14.68
C ASP A 33 23.15 -14.44 13.84
N ARG A 34 24.03 -13.44 13.77
CA ARG A 34 23.81 -12.21 12.99
C ARG A 34 23.48 -12.48 11.52
N THR A 35 24.02 -13.54 10.94
CA THR A 35 23.77 -13.90 9.53
C THR A 35 22.33 -14.37 9.34
N VAL A 36 21.86 -15.24 10.23
CA VAL A 36 20.49 -15.74 10.24
C VAL A 36 19.52 -14.62 10.61
N ASP A 37 19.87 -13.76 11.58
CA ASP A 37 19.06 -12.60 11.98
C ASP A 37 18.77 -11.67 10.79
N VAL A 38 19.81 -11.29 10.03
CA VAL A 38 19.66 -10.44 8.83
C VAL A 38 18.78 -11.12 7.76
N GLN A 39 18.96 -12.42 7.54
CA GLN A 39 18.12 -13.17 6.60
C GLN A 39 16.66 -13.21 7.07
N ARG A 40 16.41 -13.47 8.35
CA ARG A 40 15.05 -13.49 8.92
C ARG A 40 14.37 -12.13 8.84
N ILE A 41 15.12 -11.04 8.97
CA ILE A 41 14.60 -9.69 8.78
C ILE A 41 14.15 -9.48 7.33
N ILE A 42 14.95 -9.92 6.36
CA ILE A 42 14.58 -9.87 4.94
C ILE A 42 13.30 -10.68 4.70
N ASP A 43 13.19 -11.87 5.30
CA ASP A 43 11.99 -12.70 5.20
C ASP A 43 10.75 -12.02 5.79
N VAL A 44 10.90 -11.33 6.93
CA VAL A 44 9.82 -10.52 7.53
C VAL A 44 9.44 -9.35 6.61
N MET A 45 10.42 -8.67 6.00
CA MET A 45 10.17 -7.56 5.06
C MET A 45 9.41 -8.01 3.82
N ASP A 46 9.79 -9.16 3.25
CA ASP A 46 9.17 -9.75 2.07
C ASP A 46 7.76 -10.26 2.36
N HIS A 47 7.57 -10.94 3.49
CA HIS A 47 6.25 -11.40 3.88
C HIS A 47 5.30 -10.22 4.17
N LEU A 48 5.79 -9.13 4.77
CA LEU A 48 5.00 -7.89 4.94
C LEU A 48 4.58 -7.28 3.60
N LEU A 49 5.45 -7.31 2.58
CA LEU A 49 5.12 -6.90 1.22
C LEU A 49 3.97 -7.76 0.66
N ALA A 50 4.05 -9.07 0.81
CA ALA A 50 3.00 -10.00 0.40
C ALA A 50 1.68 -9.78 1.15
N CYS A 51 1.74 -9.56 2.47
CA CYS A 51 0.57 -9.24 3.29
C CYS A 51 -0.11 -7.95 2.85
N GLU A 52 0.65 -6.90 2.56
CA GLU A 52 0.11 -5.62 2.09
C GLU A 52 -0.53 -5.74 0.70
N ALA A 53 0.12 -6.45 -0.23
CA ALA A 53 -0.48 -6.74 -1.54
C ALA A 53 -1.78 -7.55 -1.40
N THR A 54 -1.80 -8.53 -0.48
CA THR A 54 -2.99 -9.34 -0.19
C THR A 54 -4.12 -8.50 0.39
N TRP A 55 -3.79 -7.58 1.30
CA TRP A 55 -4.73 -6.62 1.86
C TRP A 55 -5.34 -5.73 0.78
N HIS A 56 -4.51 -5.14 -0.09
CA HIS A 56 -4.98 -4.27 -1.17
C HIS A 56 -5.92 -4.96 -2.17
N LYS A 57 -5.90 -6.30 -2.24
CA LYS A 57 -6.83 -7.12 -3.04
C LYS A 57 -8.20 -7.34 -2.36
N GLY A 58 -8.44 -6.74 -1.20
CA GLY A 58 -9.73 -6.76 -0.51
C GLY A 58 -9.80 -7.69 0.72
N ASN A 59 -8.68 -8.27 1.15
CA ASN A 59 -8.65 -9.12 2.35
C ASN A 59 -8.63 -8.28 3.66
N SER A 60 -8.84 -8.92 4.81
CA SER A 60 -8.85 -8.25 6.12
C SER A 60 -7.46 -7.71 6.49
N LEU A 61 -7.39 -6.43 6.87
CA LEU A 61 -6.16 -5.79 7.35
C LEU A 61 -5.61 -6.49 8.61
N GLY A 62 -6.50 -6.89 9.52
CA GLY A 62 -6.17 -7.57 10.78
C GLY A 62 -5.50 -8.92 10.55
N GLN A 63 -5.98 -9.68 9.58
CA GLN A 63 -5.50 -11.05 9.30
C GLN A 63 -4.34 -11.08 8.29
N THR A 64 -4.02 -9.96 7.64
CA THR A 64 -2.91 -9.84 6.67
C THR A 64 -1.75 -9.08 7.27
N VAL A 65 -1.68 -7.75 7.12
CA VAL A 65 -0.55 -6.93 7.58
C VAL A 65 -0.41 -7.01 9.10
N PHE A 66 -1.51 -6.90 9.85
CA PHE A 66 -1.49 -6.96 11.31
C PHE A 66 -1.47 -8.38 11.89
N SER A 67 -1.33 -9.41 11.05
CA SER A 67 -0.86 -10.72 11.55
C SER A 67 0.58 -10.62 12.08
N CYS A 68 1.33 -9.60 11.65
CA CYS A 68 2.67 -9.31 12.13
C CYS A 68 2.63 -8.81 13.59
N ILE A 69 3.14 -9.63 14.51
CA ILE A 69 3.24 -9.31 15.93
C ILE A 69 4.15 -8.08 16.17
N TYR A 70 5.19 -7.91 15.33
CA TYR A 70 6.07 -6.74 15.39
C TYR A 70 5.35 -5.42 15.09
N LEU A 71 4.32 -5.43 14.23
CA LEU A 71 3.46 -4.25 13.99
C LEU A 71 2.46 -4.01 15.12
N LEU A 72 1.96 -5.09 15.73
CA LEU A 72 1.07 -5.01 16.89
C LEU A 72 1.76 -4.45 18.14
N ARG A 73 3.07 -4.71 18.31
CA ARG A 73 3.89 -4.24 19.45
C ARG A 73 5.21 -3.61 18.98
N LEU A 74 5.11 -2.44 18.35
CA LEU A 74 6.24 -1.72 17.77
C LEU A 74 7.36 -1.36 18.76
N GLU A 75 7.05 -1.10 20.03
CA GLU A 75 8.04 -0.77 21.08
C GLU A 75 9.11 -1.84 21.23
N ARG A 76 8.76 -3.12 21.00
CA ARG A 76 9.70 -4.24 21.10
C ARG A 76 10.80 -4.22 20.06
N THR A 77 10.51 -3.65 18.89
CA THR A 77 11.49 -3.58 17.80
C THR A 77 12.49 -2.45 18.00
N SER A 78 12.34 -1.58 19.02
CA SER A 78 13.20 -0.41 19.25
C SER A 78 14.69 -0.72 19.37
N SER A 79 15.05 -1.91 19.87
CA SER A 79 16.44 -2.39 19.95
C SER A 79 17.02 -2.82 18.60
N HIS A 80 16.19 -3.02 17.58
CA HIS A 80 16.57 -3.51 16.25
C HIS A 80 16.22 -2.49 15.16
N ALA A 81 17.16 -1.60 14.84
CA ALA A 81 16.91 -0.43 13.99
C ALA A 81 16.34 -0.76 12.60
N LEU A 82 16.81 -1.84 11.96
CA LEU A 82 16.34 -2.28 10.64
C LEU A 82 14.86 -2.65 10.68
N LEU A 83 14.50 -3.60 11.55
CA LEU A 83 13.13 -4.05 11.71
C LEU A 83 12.22 -2.90 12.19
N HIS A 84 12.69 -2.10 13.15
CA HIS A 84 11.92 -0.97 13.69
C HIS A 84 11.54 0.04 12.62
N SER A 85 12.54 0.47 11.82
CA SER A 85 12.33 1.47 10.77
C SER A 85 11.37 0.95 9.69
N TYR A 86 11.49 -0.33 9.33
CA TYR A 86 10.62 -0.96 8.35
C TYR A 86 9.18 -1.11 8.87
N CYS A 87 8.98 -1.61 10.10
CA CYS A 87 7.66 -1.72 10.70
C CYS A 87 6.96 -0.34 10.82
N ARG A 88 7.71 0.72 11.18
CA ARG A 88 7.16 2.08 11.23
C ARG A 88 6.70 2.59 9.87
N ILE A 89 7.50 2.41 8.82
CA ILE A 89 7.12 2.90 7.49
C ILE A 89 5.94 2.11 6.92
N ILE A 90 5.84 0.80 7.18
CA ILE A 90 4.67 -0.01 6.80
C ILE A 90 3.40 0.51 7.46
N ARG A 91 3.45 0.78 8.77
CA ARG A 91 2.30 1.37 9.47
C ARG A 91 1.88 2.70 8.84
N ALA A 92 2.85 3.55 8.50
CA ALA A 92 2.60 4.83 7.86
C ALA A 92 2.01 4.69 6.44
N THR A 93 2.50 3.74 5.62
CA THR A 93 1.95 3.49 4.28
C THR A 93 0.54 2.91 4.35
N CYS A 94 0.27 1.94 5.25
CA CYS A 94 -1.07 1.42 5.46
C CYS A 94 -2.04 2.53 5.89
N ASN A 95 -1.65 3.39 6.82
CA ASN A 95 -2.48 4.53 7.24
C ASN A 95 -2.72 5.53 6.08
N ALA A 96 -1.72 5.76 5.23
CA ALA A 96 -1.88 6.60 4.04
C ALA A 96 -2.89 6.00 3.05
N VAL A 97 -2.82 4.69 2.78
CA VAL A 97 -3.75 3.99 1.90
C VAL A 97 -5.17 4.01 2.48
N ILE A 98 -5.35 3.71 3.78
CA ILE A 98 -6.66 3.80 4.44
C ILE A 98 -7.25 5.20 4.30
N SER A 99 -6.45 6.25 4.57
CA SER A 99 -6.91 7.64 4.41
C SER A 99 -7.43 7.90 3.01
N VAL A 100 -6.70 7.47 1.97
CA VAL A 100 -7.11 7.68 0.56
C VAL A 100 -8.39 6.92 0.23
N VAL A 101 -8.51 5.66 0.69
CA VAL A 101 -9.69 4.82 0.42
C VAL A 101 -10.93 5.37 1.15
N SER A 102 -10.78 5.79 2.42
CA SER A 102 -11.84 6.43 3.19
C SER A 102 -12.28 7.76 2.58
N ASP A 103 -11.33 8.60 2.14
CA ASP A 103 -11.63 9.89 1.50
C ASP A 103 -12.36 9.69 0.16
N ALA A 104 -12.01 8.63 -0.59
CA ALA A 104 -12.67 8.29 -1.84
C ALA A 104 -14.11 7.77 -1.66
N ARG A 105 -14.52 7.32 -0.46
CA ARG A 105 -15.84 6.68 -0.21
C ARG A 105 -16.17 5.55 -1.21
N THR A 106 -15.16 4.78 -1.62
CA THR A 106 -15.37 3.53 -2.36
C THR A 106 -16.15 2.57 -1.46
N HIS A 107 -17.18 1.90 -1.97
CA HIS A 107 -18.12 1.09 -1.17
C HIS A 107 -17.40 0.19 -0.14
N GLU A 108 -17.46 0.62 1.13
CA GLU A 108 -16.55 0.22 2.22
C GLU A 108 -16.64 -1.27 2.60
N GLU A 109 -17.70 -1.96 2.18
CA GLU A 109 -17.97 -3.35 2.61
C GLU A 109 -17.46 -4.44 1.63
N GLU A 110 -17.16 -4.11 0.36
CA GLU A 110 -16.75 -5.12 -0.63
C GLU A 110 -15.37 -4.87 -1.26
N ASP A 111 -14.86 -3.64 -1.28
CA ASP A 111 -13.62 -3.31 -1.98
C ASP A 111 -12.37 -3.40 -1.07
N LEU A 112 -12.45 -2.99 0.20
CA LEU A 112 -11.40 -3.16 1.23
C LEU A 112 -12.00 -3.08 2.61
N PHE A 113 -11.65 -4.02 3.49
CA PHE A 113 -11.91 -3.88 4.91
C PHE A 113 -11.04 -2.76 5.48
N THR A 114 -11.52 -1.52 5.39
CA THR A 114 -10.92 -0.30 5.97
C THR A 114 -11.12 -0.22 7.49
N MET A 115 -12.06 -1.00 8.02
CA MET A 115 -12.35 -1.08 9.45
C MET A 115 -11.13 -1.63 10.19
N ALA A 116 -10.37 -0.72 10.79
CA ALA A 116 -9.17 -1.06 11.54
C ALA A 116 -9.47 -1.63 12.94
N TYR A 117 -10.74 -1.73 13.39
CA TYR A 117 -11.17 -2.35 14.66
C TYR A 117 -10.19 -2.24 15.85
N GLY A 118 -9.72 -1.03 16.17
CA GLY A 118 -8.80 -0.80 17.31
C GLY A 118 -7.33 -1.19 17.07
N LEU A 119 -6.95 -1.57 15.85
CA LEU A 119 -5.56 -1.83 15.47
C LEU A 119 -4.69 -0.57 15.64
N PRO A 120 -3.41 -0.73 16.01
CA PRO A 120 -2.51 0.37 16.29
C PRO A 120 -1.99 1.03 14.99
N MET A 121 -2.89 1.68 14.24
CA MET A 121 -2.62 2.36 12.97
C MET A 121 -1.90 3.71 13.11
N LYS A 122 -2.01 4.35 14.28
CA LYS A 122 -1.34 5.61 14.64
C LYS A 122 -0.69 5.43 16.00
N GLY A 123 0.62 5.65 16.08
CA GLY A 123 1.37 5.69 17.33
C GLY A 123 2.21 6.96 17.46
N GLU A 124 2.65 7.25 18.67
CA GLU A 124 3.56 8.38 18.91
C GLU A 124 4.84 8.25 18.08
N GLY A 125 5.23 9.33 17.40
CA GLY A 125 6.46 9.39 16.62
C GLY A 125 6.40 8.79 15.21
N ASP A 126 5.21 8.43 14.69
CA ASP A 126 5.05 8.02 13.28
C ASP A 126 5.43 9.13 12.28
N GLU A 127 5.34 10.40 12.67
CA GLU A 127 5.81 11.54 11.87
C GLU A 127 7.32 11.46 11.57
N LYS A 128 8.08 10.77 12.42
CA LYS A 128 9.53 10.57 12.27
C LYS A 128 9.88 9.27 11.53
N CYS A 129 8.91 8.55 10.97
CA CYS A 129 9.18 7.27 10.29
C CYS A 129 10.22 7.42 9.16
N LEU A 130 10.12 8.48 8.34
CA LEU A 130 11.06 8.74 7.26
C LEU A 130 12.47 9.09 7.75
N SER A 131 12.60 9.88 8.83
CA SER A 131 13.93 10.25 9.32
C SER A 131 14.67 9.05 9.90
N ILE A 132 13.95 8.17 10.62
CA ILE A 132 14.48 6.91 11.13
C ILE A 132 14.89 6.00 9.96
N LEU A 133 14.01 5.83 8.96
CA LEU A 133 14.31 5.02 7.78
C LEU A 133 15.53 5.52 7.00
N ASN A 134 15.66 6.83 6.80
CA ASN A 134 16.80 7.44 6.13
C ASN A 134 18.11 7.22 6.90
N ALA A 135 18.09 7.32 8.24
CA ALA A 135 19.28 7.08 9.06
C ALA A 135 19.77 5.62 8.95
N VAL A 136 18.82 4.67 8.92
CA VAL A 136 19.12 3.24 8.73
C VAL A 136 19.64 2.99 7.31
N GLU A 137 18.99 3.54 6.28
CA GLU A 137 19.45 3.43 4.89
C GLU A 137 20.85 4.00 4.70
N GLU A 138 21.16 5.15 5.30
CA GLU A 138 22.48 5.76 5.22
C GLU A 138 23.54 4.88 5.90
N THR A 139 23.20 4.26 7.03
CA THR A 139 24.08 3.33 7.74
C THR A 139 24.40 2.10 6.88
N VAL A 140 23.38 1.46 6.29
CA VAL A 140 23.59 0.33 5.37
C VAL A 140 24.33 0.76 4.09
N SER A 141 24.09 1.98 3.61
CA SER A 141 24.81 2.53 2.46
C SER A 141 26.28 2.83 2.77
N ARG A 142 26.61 3.22 4.00
CA ARG A 142 28.01 3.37 4.45
C ARG A 142 28.69 2.01 4.57
N GLN A 143 28.01 1.00 5.11
CA GLN A 143 28.48 -0.38 5.16
C GLN A 143 28.78 -0.93 3.76
N LEU A 144 27.84 -0.83 2.81
CA LEU A 144 28.04 -1.27 1.44
C LEU A 144 29.25 -0.60 0.76
N ARG A 145 29.46 0.70 1.03
CA ARG A 145 30.63 1.44 0.52
C ARG A 145 31.93 0.91 1.15
N ALA A 146 31.94 0.62 2.44
CA ALA A 146 33.09 0.06 3.14
C ALA A 146 33.47 -1.34 2.61
N CYS A 147 32.49 -2.17 2.22
CA CYS A 147 32.73 -3.49 1.63
C CYS A 147 33.46 -3.42 0.27
N LYS A 148 33.23 -2.36 -0.51
CA LYS A 148 33.80 -2.19 -1.86
C LYS A 148 35.21 -1.61 -1.87
N VAL A 149 35.73 -1.11 -0.74
CA VAL A 149 37.06 -0.51 -0.67
C VAL A 149 38.13 -1.60 -0.60
N PRO A 150 39.17 -1.58 -1.47
CA PRO A 150 40.25 -2.57 -1.42
C PRO A 150 41.01 -2.53 -0.09
N SER A 151 41.49 -3.70 0.34
CA SER A 151 42.10 -3.98 1.66
C SER A 151 43.23 -3.03 2.10
N SER A 152 43.84 -2.30 1.17
CA SER A 152 44.92 -1.34 1.43
C SER A 152 44.49 -0.02 2.09
N LYS A 153 43.19 0.31 2.15
CA LYS A 153 42.67 1.55 2.79
C LYS A 153 41.73 1.31 3.99
N LYS A 154 41.67 0.07 4.51
CA LYS A 154 40.73 -0.34 5.58
C LYS A 154 40.94 0.35 6.96
N ARG A 155 42.09 0.96 7.20
CA ARG A 155 42.47 1.60 8.49
C ARG A 155 41.65 2.84 8.90
N VAL A 156 40.79 3.40 8.03
CA VAL A 156 40.00 4.61 8.33
C VAL A 156 38.52 4.29 8.63
N LEU A 157 38.11 3.02 8.56
CA LEU A 157 36.70 2.58 8.64
C LEU A 157 36.42 1.63 9.83
N GLU A 158 37.23 1.67 10.88
CA GLU A 158 37.13 0.75 12.04
C GLU A 158 35.85 0.93 12.89
N ASP A 159 35.08 2.00 12.70
CA ASP A 159 33.84 2.29 13.45
C ASP A 159 32.54 1.76 12.81
N ILE A 160 32.61 0.99 11.71
CA ILE A 160 31.42 0.43 11.07
C ILE A 160 31.28 -1.05 11.46
N GLU A 161 30.35 -1.33 12.36
CA GLU A 161 29.97 -2.72 12.68
C GLU A 161 29.37 -3.42 11.45
N PRO A 162 29.83 -4.63 11.08
CA PRO A 162 29.26 -5.39 9.98
C PRO A 162 27.84 -5.88 10.35
N LEU A 163 26.97 -5.99 9.34
CA LEU A 163 25.60 -6.48 9.53
C LEU A 163 25.58 -7.94 9.93
N GLN A 164 26.53 -8.72 9.43
CA GLN A 164 26.60 -10.15 9.67
C GLN A 164 28.04 -10.65 9.80
N THR A 165 28.20 -11.94 10.11
CA THR A 165 29.48 -12.52 10.56
C THR A 165 30.40 -12.90 9.38
N ASN A 166 29.85 -13.25 8.23
CA ASN A 166 30.55 -13.75 7.04
C ASN A 166 30.83 -12.64 5.99
N PRO A 167 32.07 -12.14 5.87
CA PRO A 167 32.38 -10.99 5.00
C PRO A 167 32.03 -11.18 3.52
N ASP A 168 31.96 -12.42 3.01
CA ASP A 168 31.63 -12.70 1.62
C ASP A 168 30.15 -12.44 1.29
N LEU A 169 29.28 -12.51 2.30
CA LEU A 169 27.83 -12.30 2.15
C LEU A 169 27.41 -10.86 2.43
N GLU A 170 28.28 -10.04 3.03
CA GLU A 170 27.96 -8.68 3.49
C GLU A 170 27.47 -7.81 2.34
N GLU A 171 28.13 -7.86 1.17
CA GLU A 171 27.73 -7.06 0.01
C GLU A 171 26.33 -7.45 -0.50
N GLY A 172 26.02 -8.75 -0.53
CA GLY A 172 24.72 -9.26 -0.97
C GLY A 172 23.60 -8.82 -0.03
N TYR A 173 23.78 -9.02 1.28
CA TYR A 173 22.81 -8.61 2.29
C TYR A 173 22.60 -7.09 2.35
N CYS A 174 23.68 -6.30 2.25
CA CYS A 174 23.57 -4.85 2.17
C CYS A 174 22.73 -4.40 0.97
N LYS A 175 22.96 -4.97 -0.23
CA LYS A 175 22.17 -4.67 -1.43
C LYS A 175 20.71 -5.06 -1.25
N ALA A 176 20.45 -6.27 -0.75
CA ALA A 176 19.12 -6.81 -0.53
C ALA A 176 18.30 -5.99 0.48
N LEU A 177 18.93 -5.48 1.54
CA LEU A 177 18.29 -4.60 2.51
C LEU A 177 18.05 -3.20 1.92
N LEU A 178 19.03 -2.64 1.22
CA LEU A 178 18.91 -1.29 0.65
C LEU A 178 17.77 -1.19 -0.36
N CYS A 179 17.60 -2.17 -1.25
CA CYS A 179 16.51 -2.12 -2.22
C CYS A 179 15.13 -2.14 -1.54
N ARG A 180 14.96 -2.97 -0.50
CA ARG A 180 13.73 -3.03 0.30
C ARG A 180 13.45 -1.73 1.05
N LEU A 181 14.46 -1.15 1.71
CA LEU A 181 14.32 0.11 2.43
C LEU A 181 14.01 1.28 1.48
N ARG A 182 14.73 1.37 0.34
CA ARG A 182 14.53 2.41 -0.67
C ARG A 182 13.18 2.30 -1.36
N PHE A 183 12.76 1.09 -1.70
CA PHE A 183 11.42 0.84 -2.22
C PHE A 183 10.36 1.41 -1.26
N ARG A 184 10.44 1.09 0.04
CA ARG A 184 9.49 1.61 1.03
C ARG A 184 9.51 3.12 1.17
N LYS A 185 10.70 3.72 1.20
CA LYS A 185 10.87 5.17 1.22
C LYS A 185 10.20 5.83 0.01
N HIS A 186 10.52 5.36 -1.19
CA HIS A 186 9.99 5.91 -2.43
C HIS A 186 8.48 5.68 -2.54
N PHE A 187 7.98 4.50 -2.18
CA PHE A 187 6.55 4.19 -2.19
C PHE A 187 5.76 5.12 -1.26
N TYR A 188 6.26 5.37 -0.04
CA TYR A 188 5.65 6.35 0.85
C TYR A 188 5.63 7.76 0.22
N HIS A 189 6.72 8.19 -0.42
CA HIS A 189 6.74 9.48 -1.11
C HIS A 189 5.76 9.54 -2.29
N VAL A 190 5.55 8.45 -3.04
CA VAL A 190 4.51 8.38 -4.09
C VAL A 190 3.14 8.66 -3.48
N LEU A 191 2.77 7.96 -2.41
CA LEU A 191 1.47 8.15 -1.73
C LEU A 191 1.30 9.59 -1.24
N MET A 192 2.34 10.17 -0.62
CA MET A 192 2.30 11.56 -0.13
C MET A 192 2.25 12.60 -1.26
N CYS A 193 2.94 12.37 -2.37
CA CYS A 193 2.92 13.28 -3.52
C CYS A 193 1.57 13.24 -4.23
N MET A 194 0.99 12.05 -4.38
CA MET A 194 -0.35 11.85 -4.97
C MET A 194 -1.46 12.51 -4.15
N ARG A 195 -1.27 12.65 -2.83
CA ARG A 195 -2.21 13.34 -1.95
C ARG A 195 -2.19 14.86 -2.11
N LYS A 196 -1.15 15.45 -2.71
CA LYS A 196 -1.06 16.90 -2.88
C LYS A 196 -2.16 17.39 -3.82
N SER A 197 -2.87 18.43 -3.40
CA SER A 197 -3.93 19.03 -4.21
C SER A 197 -3.42 19.52 -5.57
N HIS A 198 -4.32 19.47 -6.55
CA HIS A 198 -4.13 20.05 -7.88
C HIS A 198 -2.97 19.44 -8.69
N GLY A 199 -2.61 18.18 -8.45
CA GLY A 199 -1.55 17.48 -9.17
C GLY A 199 -0.13 18.04 -8.95
N ARG A 200 0.06 18.94 -7.98
CA ARG A 200 1.38 19.56 -7.71
C ARG A 200 2.48 18.57 -7.36
N GLY A 201 2.10 17.36 -6.95
CA GLY A 201 3.03 16.29 -6.64
C GLY A 201 3.37 15.37 -7.81
N PHE A 202 2.73 15.47 -8.97
CA PHE A 202 2.79 14.44 -10.02
C PHE A 202 4.18 14.25 -10.60
N GLU A 203 4.88 15.33 -10.96
CA GLU A 203 6.24 15.22 -11.50
C GLU A 203 7.20 14.53 -10.51
N LEU A 204 7.08 14.85 -9.22
CA LEU A 204 7.87 14.23 -8.16
C LEU A 204 7.44 12.78 -7.90
N ALA A 205 6.13 12.51 -7.95
CA ALA A 205 5.59 11.16 -7.85
C ALA A 205 6.14 10.27 -8.95
N ARG A 206 6.18 10.72 -10.21
CA ARG A 206 6.75 9.97 -11.34
C ARG A 206 8.22 9.63 -11.14
N LYS A 207 9.02 10.57 -10.62
CA LYS A 207 10.43 10.31 -10.26
C LYS A 207 10.53 9.21 -9.22
N HIS A 208 9.70 9.27 -8.17
CA HIS A 208 9.66 8.23 -7.14
C HIS A 208 9.12 6.90 -7.65
N ILE A 209 8.14 6.89 -8.57
CA ILE A 209 7.62 5.67 -9.20
C ILE A 209 8.73 4.98 -10.01
N ALA A 210 9.49 5.73 -10.80
CA ALA A 210 10.63 5.19 -11.54
C ALA A 210 11.68 4.58 -10.60
N SER A 211 11.98 5.25 -9.48
CA SER A 211 12.85 4.69 -8.44
C SER A 211 12.26 3.42 -7.82
N CYS A 212 10.96 3.40 -7.49
CA CYS A 212 10.30 2.20 -6.95
C CYS A 212 10.40 1.01 -7.90
N LEU A 213 10.15 1.21 -9.20
CA LEU A 213 10.24 0.15 -10.21
C LEU A 213 11.66 -0.40 -10.31
N SER A 214 12.67 0.48 -10.29
CA SER A 214 14.08 0.04 -10.26
C SER A 214 14.41 -0.77 -9.00
N GLU A 215 13.96 -0.32 -7.83
CA GLU A 215 14.22 -1.02 -6.57
C GLU A 215 13.45 -2.35 -6.48
N LEU A 216 12.24 -2.45 -7.04
CA LEU A 216 11.51 -3.72 -7.19
C LEU A 216 12.26 -4.71 -8.08
N GLY A 217 12.85 -4.24 -9.18
CA GLY A 217 13.73 -5.06 -10.02
C GLY A 217 14.90 -5.65 -9.21
N PHE A 218 15.58 -4.83 -8.40
CA PHE A 218 16.64 -5.31 -7.52
C PHE A 218 16.15 -6.25 -6.41
N ILE A 219 14.94 -6.03 -5.87
CA ILE A 219 14.31 -6.96 -4.93
C ILE A 219 14.10 -8.32 -5.62
N HIS A 220 13.59 -8.32 -6.85
CA HIS A 220 13.37 -9.54 -7.62
C HIS A 220 14.69 -10.30 -7.88
N GLU A 221 15.73 -9.61 -8.35
CA GLU A 221 17.05 -10.19 -8.59
C GLU A 221 17.72 -10.72 -7.30
N SER A 222 17.46 -10.09 -6.16
CA SER A 222 18.05 -10.50 -4.88
C SER A 222 17.65 -11.91 -4.44
N ALA A 223 16.54 -12.46 -4.95
CA ALA A 223 16.06 -13.80 -4.59
C ALA A 223 17.06 -14.91 -4.96
N GLU A 224 17.74 -14.80 -6.10
CA GLU A 224 18.70 -15.83 -6.53
C GLU A 224 19.87 -15.94 -5.55
N SER A 225 20.42 -14.79 -5.12
CA SER A 225 21.47 -14.75 -4.11
C SER A 225 20.99 -15.34 -2.78
N LEU A 226 19.83 -14.92 -2.27
CA LEU A 226 19.28 -15.38 -1.00
C LEU A 226 18.97 -16.90 -0.99
N MET A 227 18.48 -17.44 -2.11
CA MET A 227 18.22 -18.89 -2.24
C MET A 227 19.51 -19.72 -2.26
N SER A 228 20.60 -19.19 -2.83
CA SER A 228 21.88 -19.91 -2.93
C SER A 228 22.55 -20.16 -1.57
N HIS A 229 22.18 -19.38 -0.55
CA HIS A 229 22.80 -19.41 0.78
C HIS A 229 22.11 -20.37 1.76
N ILE A 230 21.01 -21.03 1.37
CA ILE A 230 20.28 -21.97 2.24
C ILE A 230 20.87 -23.38 2.09
N HIS A 231 21.62 -23.82 3.09
CA HIS A 231 22.17 -25.19 3.20
C HIS A 231 21.32 -26.14 4.08
N GLY A 232 20.00 -25.94 4.18
CA GLY A 232 19.17 -26.84 4.98
C GLY A 232 17.66 -26.71 4.77
N SER A 233 17.01 -27.86 4.53
CA SER A 233 15.56 -28.11 4.61
C SER A 233 14.68 -27.10 3.86
N ARG A 234 14.61 -27.21 2.52
CA ARG A 234 13.34 -26.90 1.85
C ARG A 234 12.27 -27.80 2.48
N GLN A 235 11.42 -27.23 3.33
CA GLN A 235 10.17 -27.92 3.66
C GLN A 235 9.38 -28.01 2.37
N ASP A 236 9.08 -29.24 1.98
CA ASP A 236 8.43 -29.68 0.75
C ASP A 236 6.94 -29.30 0.74
N ASP A 237 6.61 -28.08 1.17
CA ASP A 237 5.26 -27.55 1.13
C ASP A 237 5.00 -27.09 -0.32
N LYS A 238 4.00 -27.71 -0.97
CA LYS A 238 3.51 -27.38 -2.33
C LYS A 238 2.96 -25.95 -2.47
N GLU A 239 3.19 -25.08 -1.50
CA GLU A 239 2.67 -23.72 -1.46
C GLU A 239 3.69 -22.72 -1.99
N ASP A 240 3.24 -21.81 -2.85
CA ASP A 240 4.08 -20.74 -3.38
C ASP A 240 4.67 -19.91 -2.21
N PRO A 241 5.99 -19.74 -2.10
CA PRO A 241 6.61 -19.04 -0.97
C PRO A 241 6.22 -17.56 -0.96
N THR A 242 6.12 -17.01 0.24
CA THR A 242 5.79 -15.59 0.49
C THR A 242 7.04 -14.73 0.71
N THR A 243 8.24 -15.34 0.69
CA THR A 243 9.54 -14.70 0.91
C THR A 243 10.48 -15.00 -0.26
N ALA A 244 11.47 -14.13 -0.51
CA ALA A 244 12.45 -14.34 -1.58
C ALA A 244 13.36 -15.56 -1.31
N SER A 245 13.66 -15.83 -0.04
CA SER A 245 14.49 -16.95 0.38
C SER A 245 13.75 -18.30 0.31
N GLY A 246 12.41 -18.29 0.34
CA GLY A 246 11.59 -19.49 0.48
C GLY A 246 11.42 -19.98 1.92
N CYS A 247 12.03 -19.31 2.90
CA CYS A 247 11.87 -19.63 4.32
C CYS A 247 10.52 -19.13 4.87
N LYS A 248 9.97 -19.86 5.85
CA LYS A 248 8.80 -19.38 6.62
C LYS A 248 9.19 -18.16 7.46
N PRO A 249 8.43 -17.06 7.37
CA PRO A 249 8.71 -15.85 8.14
C PRO A 249 8.37 -16.06 9.62
N VAL A 250 9.05 -15.31 10.49
CA VAL A 250 8.87 -15.37 11.95
C VAL A 250 8.03 -14.17 12.41
N GLY A 251 7.25 -14.31 13.48
CA GLY A 251 6.49 -13.19 14.05
C GLY A 251 5.12 -12.93 13.42
N PHE A 252 4.53 -13.91 12.72
CA PHE A 252 3.22 -13.77 12.08
C PHE A 252 2.21 -14.80 12.61
N ASP A 253 1.02 -14.31 12.94
CA ASP A 253 -0.12 -15.15 13.29
C ASP A 253 -1.44 -14.44 12.89
N ALA A 254 -2.14 -15.00 11.90
CA ALA A 254 -3.40 -14.45 11.39
C ALA A 254 -4.58 -14.65 12.36
N SER A 255 -4.48 -15.58 13.31
CA SER A 255 -5.55 -15.91 14.27
C SER A 255 -5.68 -14.88 15.39
N LEU A 256 -4.61 -14.14 15.70
CA LEU A 256 -4.57 -13.14 16.78
C LEU A 256 -5.65 -12.07 16.66
N ASN A 257 -5.96 -11.63 15.43
CA ASN A 257 -6.96 -10.60 15.16
C ASN A 257 -8.30 -11.19 14.69
N GLY A 258 -8.45 -12.52 14.64
CA GLY A 258 -9.71 -13.18 14.27
C GLY A 258 -10.85 -12.82 15.22
N ARG A 259 -10.54 -12.57 16.50
CA ARG A 259 -11.50 -12.17 17.54
C ARG A 259 -11.90 -10.69 17.50
N LEU A 260 -11.08 -9.84 16.85
CA LEU A 260 -11.39 -8.41 16.65
C LEU A 260 -12.30 -8.17 15.45
N SER A 261 -12.48 -9.19 14.59
CA SER A 261 -13.35 -9.12 13.44
C SER A 261 -14.82 -9.19 13.88
N ALA A 262 -15.71 -8.51 13.15
CA ALA A 262 -17.17 -8.64 13.32
C ALA A 262 -17.60 -10.12 13.30
N PRO A 263 -18.77 -10.49 13.88
CA PRO A 263 -19.28 -11.87 13.89
C PRO A 263 -19.64 -12.31 12.47
N THR A 264 -18.60 -12.64 11.72
CA THR A 264 -18.62 -13.15 10.36
C THR A 264 -17.90 -14.48 10.38
N PRO A 265 -18.33 -15.44 9.56
CA PRO A 265 -17.67 -16.74 9.46
C PRO A 265 -16.16 -16.55 9.25
N PRO A 266 -15.29 -17.26 10.00
CA PRO A 266 -13.86 -17.17 9.80
C PRO A 266 -13.51 -17.50 8.33
N ARG A 267 -12.83 -16.56 7.67
CA ARG A 267 -12.32 -16.74 6.32
C ARG A 267 -10.83 -17.05 6.39
N ALA A 268 -10.44 -18.22 5.90
CA ALA A 268 -9.04 -18.54 5.68
C ALA A 268 -8.49 -17.65 4.55
N ILE A 269 -7.64 -16.68 4.90
CA ILE A 269 -6.99 -15.80 3.92
C ILE A 269 -5.70 -16.45 3.47
N LYS A 270 -5.59 -16.65 2.15
CA LYS A 270 -4.33 -17.08 1.52
C LYS A 270 -3.51 -15.86 1.16
N ILE A 271 -2.35 -15.71 1.82
CA ILE A 271 -1.38 -14.66 1.49
C ILE A 271 -0.85 -14.89 0.07
N LEU A 272 -0.70 -13.80 -0.69
CA LEU A 272 -0.11 -13.84 -2.03
C LEU A 272 1.33 -14.36 -1.97
N SER A 273 1.74 -15.06 -3.01
CA SER A 273 3.15 -15.45 -3.14
C SER A 273 4.03 -14.23 -3.34
N TRP A 274 5.32 -14.38 -3.03
CA TRP A 274 6.30 -13.31 -3.18
C TRP A 274 6.33 -12.74 -4.62
N LYS A 275 6.29 -13.62 -5.63
CA LYS A 275 6.23 -13.22 -7.04
C LYS A 275 4.97 -12.41 -7.35
N LYS A 276 3.81 -12.89 -6.91
CA LYS A 276 2.53 -12.19 -7.11
C LYS A 276 2.48 -10.85 -6.37
N ALA A 277 3.16 -10.73 -5.24
CA ALA A 277 3.28 -9.48 -4.51
C ALA A 277 4.10 -8.45 -5.30
N ILE A 278 5.22 -8.85 -5.88
CA ILE A 278 6.02 -7.98 -6.76
C ILE A 278 5.21 -7.55 -7.99
N GLU A 279 4.61 -8.50 -8.71
CA GLU A 279 3.76 -8.23 -9.87
C GLU A 279 2.62 -7.25 -9.53
N TYR A 280 2.03 -7.40 -8.33
CA TYR A 280 1.00 -6.50 -7.84
C TYR A 280 1.53 -5.06 -7.67
N PHE A 281 2.67 -4.87 -7.01
CA PHE A 281 3.23 -3.53 -6.81
C PHE A 281 3.74 -2.90 -8.11
N GLU A 282 4.29 -3.68 -9.03
CA GLU A 282 4.65 -3.21 -10.38
C GLU A 282 3.42 -2.69 -11.12
N LYS A 283 2.34 -3.49 -11.16
CA LYS A 283 1.07 -3.08 -11.76
C LYS A 283 0.53 -1.81 -11.10
N LEU A 284 0.50 -1.76 -9.76
CA LEU A 284 0.03 -0.58 -9.03
C LEU A 284 0.85 0.67 -9.39
N LEU A 285 2.18 0.56 -9.48
CA LEU A 285 3.05 1.68 -9.83
C LEU A 285 2.82 2.16 -11.26
N HIS A 286 2.61 1.25 -12.22
CA HIS A 286 2.25 1.61 -13.59
C HIS A 286 0.87 2.27 -13.70
N ASP A 287 -0.12 1.78 -12.94
CA ASP A 287 -1.44 2.41 -12.83
C ASP A 287 -1.29 3.85 -12.29
N LEU A 288 -0.50 4.05 -11.23
CA LEU A 288 -0.24 5.38 -10.66
C LEU A 288 0.55 6.31 -11.60
N ASP A 289 1.52 5.81 -12.36
CA ASP A 289 2.27 6.62 -13.35
C ASP A 289 1.37 7.08 -14.50
N THR A 290 0.45 6.22 -14.94
CA THR A 290 -0.56 6.55 -15.95
C THR A 290 -1.42 7.73 -15.48
N MET A 291 -1.81 7.74 -14.20
CA MET A 291 -2.52 8.86 -13.60
C MET A 291 -1.68 10.13 -13.50
N CYS A 292 -0.42 10.02 -13.11
CA CYS A 292 0.48 11.18 -13.00
C CYS A 292 0.81 11.81 -14.36
N SER A 293 0.71 11.03 -15.44
CA SER A 293 0.98 11.47 -16.81
C SER A 293 -0.21 12.13 -17.47
N PHE A 294 -1.38 12.11 -16.83
CA PHE A 294 -2.60 12.69 -17.38
C PHE A 294 -2.60 14.22 -17.29
N SER A 295 -2.94 14.89 -18.39
CA SER A 295 -3.11 16.35 -18.43
C SER A 295 -4.37 16.75 -17.67
N LEU A 296 -4.25 17.61 -16.66
CA LEU A 296 -5.36 18.09 -15.84
C LEU A 296 -6.21 19.16 -16.55
N ASP A 297 -6.49 18.94 -17.83
CA ASP A 297 -7.34 19.82 -18.62
C ASP A 297 -8.81 19.64 -18.20
N PRO A 298 -9.57 20.72 -17.96
CA PRO A 298 -10.93 20.64 -17.43
C PRO A 298 -11.99 20.28 -18.50
N SER A 299 -11.59 19.54 -19.54
CA SER A 299 -12.46 19.09 -20.63
C SER A 299 -13.22 17.83 -20.23
N LEU A 300 -14.54 17.93 -20.03
CA LEU A 300 -15.38 16.80 -19.63
C LEU A 300 -15.19 15.56 -20.52
N GLU A 301 -15.13 15.74 -21.83
CA GLU A 301 -14.92 14.64 -22.79
C GLU A 301 -13.55 13.98 -22.62
N GLY A 302 -12.50 14.79 -22.43
CA GLY A 302 -11.15 14.26 -22.17
C GLY A 302 -11.09 13.43 -20.88
N ILE A 303 -11.83 13.86 -19.86
CA ILE A 303 -11.89 13.21 -18.55
C ILE A 303 -12.62 11.89 -18.64
N LEU A 304 -13.83 11.88 -19.21
CA LEU A 304 -14.60 10.65 -19.37
C LEU A 304 -13.83 9.63 -20.21
N ARG A 305 -13.20 10.07 -21.30
CA ARG A 305 -12.34 9.21 -22.11
C ARG A 305 -11.19 8.64 -21.31
N PHE A 306 -10.49 9.47 -20.53
CA PHE A 306 -9.40 9.01 -19.67
C PHE A 306 -9.87 7.99 -18.65
N VAL A 307 -10.96 8.26 -17.91
CA VAL A 307 -11.48 7.33 -16.91
C VAL A 307 -11.86 5.99 -17.54
N VAL A 308 -12.51 5.99 -18.70
CA VAL A 308 -12.85 4.76 -19.44
C VAL A 308 -11.60 3.99 -19.86
N GLN A 309 -10.58 4.67 -20.39
CA GLN A 309 -9.33 4.00 -20.79
C GLN A 309 -8.57 3.47 -19.57
N PHE A 310 -8.53 4.23 -18.48
CA PHE A 310 -7.90 3.80 -17.24
C PHE A 310 -8.58 2.55 -16.67
N GLN A 311 -9.91 2.48 -16.68
CA GLN A 311 -10.64 1.30 -16.21
C GLN A 311 -10.40 0.04 -17.06
N LYS A 312 -10.07 0.19 -18.35
CA LYS A 312 -9.69 -0.96 -19.20
C LYS A 312 -8.37 -1.60 -18.77
N LEU A 313 -7.51 -0.88 -18.05
CA LEU A 313 -6.30 -1.45 -17.43
C LEU A 313 -6.62 -2.36 -16.25
N GLN A 314 -7.90 -2.44 -15.83
CA GLN A 314 -8.36 -3.16 -14.65
C GLN A 314 -7.60 -2.73 -13.38
N PRO A 315 -7.66 -1.43 -13.02
CA PRO A 315 -6.94 -0.90 -11.87
C PRO A 315 -7.46 -1.51 -10.57
N ASP A 316 -6.54 -1.81 -9.67
CA ASP A 316 -6.87 -2.28 -8.33
C ASP A 316 -7.44 -1.16 -7.47
N LEU A 317 -8.02 -1.50 -6.31
CA LEU A 317 -8.71 -0.53 -5.47
C LEU A 317 -7.86 0.70 -5.16
N VAL A 318 -6.61 0.51 -4.73
CA VAL A 318 -5.75 1.63 -4.32
C VAL A 318 -5.60 2.64 -5.46
N ALA A 319 -5.36 2.17 -6.69
CA ALA A 319 -5.30 3.02 -7.88
C ALA A 319 -6.65 3.69 -8.18
N ARG A 320 -7.76 2.95 -8.09
CA ARG A 320 -9.13 3.48 -8.25
C ARG A 320 -9.47 4.59 -7.25
N SER A 321 -9.12 4.40 -5.97
CA SER A 321 -9.33 5.38 -4.91
C SER A 321 -8.51 6.64 -5.12
N HIS A 322 -7.24 6.50 -5.54
CA HIS A 322 -6.42 7.65 -5.93
C HIS A 322 -7.03 8.41 -7.13
N LEU A 323 -7.55 7.69 -8.14
CA LEU A 323 -8.17 8.34 -9.31
C LEU A 323 -9.42 9.11 -8.90
N GLN A 324 -10.26 8.51 -8.08
CA GLN A 324 -11.47 9.15 -7.59
C GLN A 324 -11.17 10.41 -6.79
N LEU A 325 -10.17 10.36 -5.90
CA LEU A 325 -9.71 11.50 -5.12
C LEU A 325 -9.06 12.58 -5.99
N LEU A 326 -8.40 12.20 -7.09
CA LEU A 326 -7.86 13.16 -8.05
C LEU A 326 -9.00 13.91 -8.77
N LEU A 327 -9.99 13.18 -9.26
CA LEU A 327 -11.07 13.74 -10.07
C LEU A 327 -11.96 14.67 -9.25
N VAL A 328 -12.38 14.26 -8.06
CA VAL A 328 -13.35 15.01 -7.25
C VAL A 328 -12.79 15.33 -5.87
N GLN A 329 -12.57 16.61 -5.61
CA GLN A 329 -12.14 17.14 -4.30
C GLN A 329 -13.09 18.26 -3.89
N ASP A 330 -13.77 18.12 -2.74
CA ASP A 330 -14.69 19.13 -2.20
C ASP A 330 -15.72 19.67 -3.21
N GLY A 331 -16.23 18.79 -4.09
CA GLY A 331 -17.20 19.16 -5.13
C GLY A 331 -16.61 19.90 -6.35
N LYS A 332 -15.28 20.02 -6.41
CA LYS A 332 -14.53 20.60 -7.53
C LYS A 332 -13.82 19.52 -8.34
N LEU A 333 -13.67 19.77 -9.63
CA LEU A 333 -12.85 18.95 -10.50
C LEU A 333 -11.36 19.28 -10.27
N TYR A 334 -10.54 18.26 -9.98
CA TYR A 334 -9.12 18.41 -9.63
C TYR A 334 -8.84 19.30 -8.41
N GLY A 335 -9.86 19.65 -7.62
CA GLY A 335 -9.81 20.70 -6.61
C GLY A 335 -9.73 22.13 -7.17
N ARG A 336 -9.64 22.30 -8.50
CA ARG A 336 -9.47 23.61 -9.18
C ARG A 336 -10.80 24.17 -9.67
N ASP A 337 -11.42 23.45 -10.59
CA ASP A 337 -12.56 23.94 -11.38
C ASP A 337 -13.87 23.60 -10.70
N LEU A 338 -14.77 24.59 -10.60
CA LEU A 338 -16.14 24.32 -10.20
C LEU A 338 -16.81 23.46 -11.28
N ILE A 339 -17.55 22.45 -10.84
CA ILE A 339 -18.19 21.52 -11.78
C ILE A 339 -19.29 22.22 -12.58
N SER A 340 -19.93 23.25 -12.01
CA SER A 340 -20.83 24.16 -12.72
C SER A 340 -20.17 24.78 -13.95
N ASP A 341 -18.92 25.20 -13.83
CA ASP A 341 -18.18 25.89 -14.90
C ASP A 341 -17.76 24.90 -15.97
N VAL A 342 -17.36 23.70 -15.57
CA VAL A 342 -17.06 22.58 -16.48
C VAL A 342 -18.31 22.23 -17.30
N ILE A 343 -19.47 22.12 -16.68
CA ILE A 343 -20.74 21.84 -17.35
C ILE A 343 -21.13 22.98 -18.29
N SER A 344 -21.03 24.23 -17.83
CA SER A 344 -21.39 25.41 -18.63
C SER A 344 -20.52 25.53 -19.88
N ARG A 345 -19.21 25.24 -19.75
CA ARG A 345 -18.28 25.16 -20.88
C ARG A 345 -18.62 24.01 -21.83
N ALA A 346 -18.96 22.83 -21.31
CA ALA A 346 -19.31 21.67 -22.13
C ALA A 346 -20.65 21.86 -22.88
N ALA A 347 -21.61 22.54 -22.26
CA ALA A 347 -22.94 22.81 -22.82
C ALA A 347 -23.00 24.10 -23.68
N ALA A 348 -21.89 24.84 -23.80
CA ALA A 348 -21.82 26.12 -24.51
C ALA A 348 -22.92 27.13 -24.08
N LEU A 349 -23.26 27.16 -22.79
CA LEU A 349 -24.30 28.04 -22.27
C LEU A 349 -23.81 29.49 -22.27
N HIS A 350 -24.44 30.37 -23.07
CA HIS A 350 -24.18 31.82 -23.04
C HIS A 350 -24.79 32.49 -21.78
N GLU A 351 -24.12 33.53 -21.28
CA GLU A 351 -24.59 34.43 -20.22
C GLU A 351 -25.91 35.08 -20.65
N VAL A 352 -27.00 34.81 -19.92
CA VAL A 352 -28.32 35.42 -20.17
C VAL A 352 -28.99 35.72 -18.83
N SER A 353 -29.49 36.96 -18.72
CA SER A 353 -30.42 37.60 -17.75
C SER A 353 -30.63 37.00 -16.36
N LYS A 354 -30.62 37.88 -15.35
CA LYS A 354 -30.63 37.61 -13.89
C LYS A 354 -31.76 36.70 -13.36
N ASP A 355 -32.92 36.63 -14.00
CA ASP A 355 -34.02 35.73 -13.57
C ASP A 355 -33.88 34.30 -14.12
N GLN A 356 -33.26 34.15 -15.29
CA GLN A 356 -32.87 32.82 -15.83
C GLN A 356 -31.60 32.29 -15.16
N GLU A 357 -30.77 33.15 -14.56
CA GLU A 357 -29.61 32.72 -13.77
C GLU A 357 -30.00 31.86 -12.57
N VAL A 358 -31.11 32.14 -11.88
CA VAL A 358 -31.51 31.38 -10.68
C VAL A 358 -31.93 29.95 -11.02
N GLN A 359 -32.78 29.76 -12.03
CA GLN A 359 -33.19 28.42 -12.49
C GLN A 359 -32.05 27.67 -13.20
N LYS A 360 -31.23 28.36 -14.01
CA LYS A 360 -30.00 27.77 -14.57
C LYS A 360 -29.06 27.31 -13.45
N ASN A 361 -28.92 28.09 -12.39
CA ASN A 361 -28.05 27.75 -11.28
C ASN A 361 -28.52 26.48 -10.55
N GLU A 362 -29.81 26.32 -10.28
CA GLU A 362 -30.33 25.11 -9.62
C GLU A 362 -30.17 23.86 -10.50
N PHE A 363 -30.50 23.96 -11.79
CA PHE A 363 -30.30 22.87 -12.76
C PHE A 363 -28.83 22.49 -12.95
N VAL A 364 -27.93 23.49 -13.07
CA VAL A 364 -26.49 23.27 -13.20
C VAL A 364 -25.90 22.64 -11.93
N LEU A 365 -26.42 22.99 -10.74
CA LEU A 365 -26.04 22.35 -9.49
C LEU A 365 -26.47 20.88 -9.44
N GLN A 366 -27.70 20.57 -9.87
CA GLN A 366 -28.20 19.19 -9.96
C GLN A 366 -27.38 18.35 -10.95
N LEU A 367 -27.13 18.87 -12.16
CA LEU A 367 -26.24 18.24 -13.13
C LEU A 367 -24.82 18.07 -12.58
N GLY A 368 -24.32 19.05 -11.81
CA GLY A 368 -23.04 18.97 -11.13
C GLY A 368 -22.96 17.78 -10.18
N GLN A 369 -24.00 17.58 -9.37
CA GLN A 369 -24.07 16.45 -8.45
C GLN A 369 -24.17 15.11 -9.20
N LEU A 370 -24.94 15.05 -10.29
CA LEU A 370 -25.02 13.86 -11.15
C LEU A 370 -23.70 13.54 -11.80
N LEU A 371 -22.97 14.54 -12.30
CA LEU A 371 -21.66 14.37 -12.90
C LEU A 371 -20.61 13.92 -11.87
N ILE A 372 -20.61 14.49 -10.67
CA ILE A 372 -19.77 14.01 -9.56
C ILE A 372 -20.05 12.53 -9.30
N ASN A 373 -21.33 12.17 -9.18
CA ASN A 373 -21.74 10.80 -8.91
C ASN A 373 -21.32 9.86 -10.05
N LEU A 374 -21.48 10.28 -11.31
CA LEU A 374 -21.04 9.53 -12.47
C LEU A 374 -19.52 9.29 -12.43
N LEU A 375 -18.71 10.32 -12.23
CA LEU A 375 -17.24 10.18 -12.16
C LEU A 375 -16.82 9.23 -11.03
N LYS A 376 -17.46 9.33 -9.87
CA LYS A 376 -17.23 8.41 -8.74
C LYS A 376 -17.61 6.97 -9.11
N ILE A 377 -18.77 6.77 -9.73
CA ILE A 377 -19.23 5.43 -10.16
C ILE A 377 -18.26 4.83 -11.17
N LEU A 378 -17.83 5.61 -12.17
CA LEU A 378 -16.85 5.17 -13.16
C LEU A 378 -15.48 4.80 -12.55
N CYS A 379 -15.18 5.25 -11.33
CA CYS A 379 -14.00 4.84 -10.58
C CYS A 379 -14.19 3.53 -9.80
N THR A 380 -15.41 3.03 -9.62
CA THR A 380 -15.67 1.77 -8.89
C THR A 380 -15.29 0.54 -9.70
N ASN A 381 -15.31 -0.65 -9.09
CA ASN A 381 -15.08 -1.90 -9.81
C ASN A 381 -16.19 -2.18 -10.85
N VAL A 382 -15.93 -3.04 -11.83
CA VAL A 382 -16.85 -3.28 -12.97
C VAL A 382 -18.24 -3.76 -12.55
N ALA A 383 -18.33 -4.59 -11.51
CA ALA A 383 -19.60 -5.09 -11.00
C ALA A 383 -20.44 -3.96 -10.40
N TRP A 384 -19.82 -3.08 -9.61
CA TRP A 384 -20.47 -1.91 -9.02
C TRP A 384 -20.80 -0.84 -10.05
N GLN A 385 -19.92 -0.61 -11.04
CA GLN A 385 -20.20 0.28 -12.16
C GLN A 385 -21.54 -0.10 -12.81
N ARG A 386 -21.71 -1.37 -13.20
CA ARG A 386 -22.95 -1.84 -13.82
C ARG A 386 -24.16 -1.63 -12.91
N ARG A 387 -24.07 -1.99 -11.63
CA ARG A 387 -25.18 -1.89 -10.67
C ARG A 387 -25.59 -0.44 -10.40
N LYS A 388 -24.61 0.47 -10.28
CA LYS A 388 -24.83 1.88 -9.93
C LYS A 388 -25.25 2.71 -11.13
N LEU A 389 -24.67 2.47 -12.31
CA LEU A 389 -25.11 3.10 -13.56
C LEU A 389 -26.59 2.79 -13.83
N GLY A 390 -27.04 1.57 -13.58
CA GLY A 390 -28.46 1.21 -13.71
C GLY A 390 -29.42 2.05 -12.85
N LYS A 391 -28.99 2.46 -11.65
CA LYS A 391 -29.78 3.35 -10.78
C LYS A 391 -29.73 4.79 -11.27
N VAL A 392 -28.53 5.27 -11.61
CA VAL A 392 -28.30 6.64 -12.04
C VAL A 392 -29.01 6.97 -13.35
N LEU A 393 -29.21 6.01 -14.26
CA LEU A 393 -30.01 6.22 -15.48
C LEU A 393 -31.44 6.70 -15.19
N GLN A 394 -32.06 6.26 -14.08
CA GLN A 394 -33.38 6.74 -13.69
C GLN A 394 -33.30 8.22 -13.26
N ASP A 395 -32.28 8.59 -12.48
CA ASP A 395 -32.05 9.97 -12.04
C ASP A 395 -31.85 10.90 -13.26
N TRP A 396 -31.00 10.52 -14.23
CA TRP A 396 -30.81 11.29 -15.47
C TRP A 396 -32.09 11.42 -16.29
N SER A 397 -32.93 10.39 -16.32
CA SER A 397 -34.20 10.44 -17.05
C SER A 397 -35.15 11.49 -16.47
N VAL A 398 -35.21 11.62 -15.14
CA VAL A 398 -36.03 12.64 -14.47
C VAL A 398 -35.51 14.04 -14.77
N THR A 399 -34.19 14.24 -14.74
CA THR A 399 -33.56 15.54 -15.04
C THR A 399 -33.67 15.94 -16.51
N SER A 400 -33.82 14.98 -17.43
CA SER A 400 -34.00 15.26 -18.86
C SER A 400 -35.42 15.72 -19.24
N VAL A 401 -36.40 15.45 -18.38
CA VAL A 401 -37.82 15.81 -18.57
C VAL A 401 -38.15 17.17 -17.94
N GLN A 402 -37.34 17.61 -16.97
CA GLN A 402 -37.35 18.97 -16.42
C GLN A 402 -36.62 19.93 -17.35
#